data_AF-A0A139QV16-F1
#
_entry.id   AF-A0A139QV16-F1
#
_cell.length_a   1.000
_cell.length_b   1.000
_cell.length_c   1.000
_cell.angle_alpha   90.00
_cell.angle_beta   90.00
_cell.angle_gamma   90.00
#
_symmetry.space_group_name_H-M   'P 1'
#
loop_
_entity.id
_entity.type
_entity.pdbx_description
1 polymer ?
#
loop_
_entity_poly.entity_id
_entity_poly.type
_entity_poly.pdbx_seq_one_letter_code
_entity_poly.pdbx_strand_id
1 'polypeptide(L)'
;MLAVICIASVLLGRSEWILIFPFIPIQITMIDQFVEGFPPFVLTFERNIKPVEPNFLRRSMLRALPSALMVVFSVLFVKIFGANQGWSELEISTLLYYLLGSIGFLSVFRACMPFTLWRVLLIVWSVGGFLATALFPRIQKLLEISTLTGQTFPVYLVMMAVFTVIFILTSRYQARK
;
A
#
# COMPACT_ATOMS: atom_id res chain seq x y z
N MET A 1 -4.14 4.64 8.29
CA MET A 1 -2.98 3.74 8.43
C MET A 1 -1.93 4.31 9.38
N LEU A 2 -1.53 5.56 9.22
CA LEU A 2 -0.65 6.32 10.13
C LEU A 2 -0.97 6.16 11.63
N ALA A 3 -2.23 6.38 12.03
CA ALA A 3 -2.63 6.24 13.43
C ALA A 3 -2.44 4.81 13.97
N VAL A 4 -2.69 3.79 13.15
CA VAL A 4 -2.53 2.38 13.53
C VAL A 4 -1.05 2.04 13.69
N ILE A 5 -0.20 2.57 12.82
CA ILE A 5 1.26 2.42 12.88
C ILE A 5 1.80 3.08 14.17
N CYS A 6 1.37 4.29 14.49
CA CYS A 6 1.73 4.97 15.74
C CYS A 6 1.28 4.18 16.98
N ILE A 7 0.03 3.70 17.01
CA ILE A 7 -0.50 2.92 18.12
C ILE A 7 0.27 1.59 18.28
N ALA A 8 0.60 0.92 17.17
CA ALA A 8 1.39 -0.32 17.19
C ALA A 8 2.84 -0.09 17.68
N SER A 9 3.49 0.98 17.25
CA SER A 9 4.83 1.37 17.75
C SER A 9 4.83 1.67 19.24
N VAL A 10 3.79 2.38 19.73
CA VAL A 10 3.64 2.68 21.16
C VAL A 10 3.40 1.40 21.97
N LEU A 11 2.60 0.45 21.46
CA LEU A 11 2.35 -0.85 22.10
C LEU A 11 3.60 -1.74 22.17
N LEU A 12 4.54 -1.62 21.23
CA LEU A 12 5.82 -2.34 21.23
C LEU A 12 6.87 -1.73 22.18
N GLY A 13 6.52 -0.67 22.94
CA GLY A 13 7.28 -0.20 24.09
C GLY A 13 8.62 0.48 23.78
N ARG A 14 8.84 0.89 22.54
CA ARG A 14 10.15 1.39 22.06
C ARG A 14 9.95 2.77 21.44
N SER A 15 10.11 3.82 22.24
CA SER A 15 9.88 5.24 21.88
C SER A 15 10.76 5.76 20.74
N GLU A 16 11.87 5.09 20.45
CA GLU A 16 12.76 5.39 19.32
C GLU A 16 12.14 4.98 17.96
N TRP A 17 11.02 4.25 17.99
CA TRP A 17 10.21 3.84 16.84
C TRP A 17 8.94 4.69 16.72
N ILE A 18 8.91 5.87 17.33
CA ILE A 18 8.03 6.96 16.87
C ILE A 18 8.41 7.15 15.41
N LEU A 19 7.65 6.51 14.53
CA LEU A 19 7.89 6.49 13.10
C LEU A 19 7.67 7.92 12.61
N ILE A 20 8.73 8.73 12.68
CA ILE A 20 9.02 9.70 11.62
C ILE A 20 8.88 8.87 10.37
N PHE A 21 7.84 9.24 9.65
CA PHE A 21 7.32 8.48 8.53
C PHE A 21 8.52 8.11 7.64
N PRO A 22 8.78 6.81 7.35
CA PRO A 22 10.00 6.39 6.67
C PRO A 22 10.01 6.81 5.19
N PHE A 23 9.10 7.71 4.83
CA PHE A 23 8.90 8.21 3.51
C PHE A 23 8.96 9.73 3.52
N ILE A 24 9.57 10.26 2.47
CA ILE A 24 9.64 11.69 2.21
C ILE A 24 8.24 12.16 1.81
N PRO A 25 7.80 13.39 2.15
CA PRO A 25 6.46 13.88 1.81
C PRO A 25 6.05 13.64 0.35
N ILE A 26 6.98 13.79 -0.60
CA ILE A 26 6.73 13.56 -2.02
C ILE A 26 6.34 12.09 -2.34
N GLN A 27 6.93 11.11 -1.65
CA GLN A 27 6.60 9.69 -1.82
C GLN A 27 5.17 9.42 -1.37
N ILE A 28 4.75 10.02 -0.26
CA ILE A 28 3.37 9.90 0.22
C ILE A 28 2.38 10.56 -0.71
N THR A 29 2.69 11.77 -1.19
CA THR A 29 1.78 12.43 -2.13
C THR A 29 1.57 11.60 -3.40
N MET A 30 2.59 10.89 -3.90
CA MET A 30 2.42 10.01 -5.05
C MET A 30 1.56 8.79 -4.74
N ILE A 31 1.75 8.15 -3.58
CA ILE A 31 0.90 7.01 -3.18
C ILE A 31 -0.55 7.48 -3.02
N ASP A 32 -0.79 8.60 -2.35
CA ASP A 32 -2.14 9.17 -2.20
C ASP A 32 -2.74 9.53 -3.57
N GLN A 33 -1.98 10.15 -4.47
CA GLN A 33 -2.52 10.55 -5.76
C GLN A 33 -2.84 9.35 -6.66
N PHE A 34 -2.00 8.32 -6.70
CA PHE A 34 -2.18 7.23 -7.67
C PHE A 34 -2.93 6.02 -7.10
N VAL A 35 -2.95 5.84 -5.78
CA VAL A 35 -3.45 4.61 -5.16
C VAL A 35 -4.61 4.90 -4.21
N GLU A 36 -4.39 5.72 -3.19
CA GLU A 36 -5.34 5.81 -2.05
C GLU A 36 -6.38 6.93 -2.18
N GLY A 37 -6.07 8.00 -2.90
CA GLY A 37 -6.89 9.20 -2.98
C GLY A 37 -7.72 9.28 -4.27
N PHE A 38 -7.05 9.35 -5.42
CA PHE A 38 -7.75 9.61 -6.69
C PHE A 38 -8.72 8.49 -7.10
N PRO A 39 -8.34 7.20 -7.10
CA PRO A 39 -9.27 6.15 -7.54
C PRO A 39 -10.53 6.05 -6.67
N PRO A 40 -10.45 6.02 -5.32
CA PRO A 40 -11.64 6.02 -4.48
C PRO A 40 -12.50 7.29 -4.62
N PHE A 41 -11.88 8.45 -4.83
CA PHE A 41 -12.60 9.70 -5.07
C PHE A 41 -13.44 9.61 -6.35
N VAL A 42 -12.87 9.14 -7.46
CA VAL A 42 -13.61 8.95 -8.71
C VAL A 42 -14.72 7.90 -8.56
N LEU A 43 -14.45 6.80 -7.86
CA LEU A 43 -15.44 5.76 -7.57
C LEU A 43 -16.62 6.28 -6.72
N THR A 44 -16.42 7.34 -5.92
CA THR A 44 -17.49 7.93 -5.11
C THR A 44 -18.54 8.65 -5.96
N PHE A 45 -18.19 9.12 -7.17
CA PHE A 45 -19.16 9.69 -8.11
C PHE A 45 -19.98 8.62 -8.85
N GLU A 46 -19.58 7.35 -8.79
CA GLU A 46 -20.34 6.28 -9.40
C GLU A 46 -21.66 6.08 -8.64
N ARG A 47 -22.78 6.14 -9.37
CA ARG A 47 -24.11 6.09 -8.77
C ARG A 47 -24.33 4.74 -8.09
N ASN A 48 -24.27 4.73 -6.75
CA ASN A 48 -24.56 3.54 -5.95
C ASN A 48 -26.04 3.54 -5.54
N ILE A 49 -26.86 2.77 -6.27
CA ILE A 49 -28.30 2.63 -6.04
C ILE A 49 -28.65 1.50 -5.06
N LYS A 50 -27.64 0.87 -4.44
CA LYS A 50 -27.86 -0.22 -3.48
C LYS A 50 -28.35 0.34 -2.14
N PRO A 51 -29.31 -0.34 -1.49
CA PRO A 51 -29.78 0.05 -0.16
C PRO A 51 -28.61 0.04 0.84
N VAL A 52 -28.66 0.96 1.81
CA VAL A 52 -27.62 1.07 2.85
C VAL A 52 -27.59 -0.22 3.65
N GLU A 53 -26.46 -0.93 3.60
CA GLU A 53 -26.28 -2.18 4.35
C GLU A 53 -26.32 -1.90 5.87
N PRO A 54 -27.01 -2.72 6.68
CA PRO A 54 -26.93 -2.61 8.13
C PRO A 54 -25.48 -2.84 8.57
N ASN A 55 -24.99 -2.02 9.51
CA ASN A 55 -23.60 -1.99 9.98
C ASN A 55 -22.56 -1.65 8.89
N PHE A 56 -22.89 -0.75 7.96
CA PHE A 56 -22.00 -0.30 6.87
C PHE A 56 -20.58 0.07 7.33
N LEU A 57 -20.44 0.92 8.36
CA LEU A 57 -19.13 1.35 8.86
C LEU A 57 -18.29 0.17 9.34
N ARG A 58 -18.89 -0.73 10.14
CA ARG A 58 -18.21 -1.93 10.64
C ARG A 58 -17.76 -2.83 9.50
N ARG A 59 -18.61 -3.05 8.49
CA ARG A 59 -18.25 -3.85 7.30
C ARG A 59 -17.14 -3.20 6.49
N SER A 60 -17.19 -1.89 6.30
CA SER A 60 -16.17 -1.12 5.59
C SER A 60 -14.81 -1.21 6.30
N MET A 61 -14.79 -1.00 7.62
CA MET A 61 -13.57 -1.15 8.44
C MET A 61 -13.00 -2.57 8.37
N LEU A 62 -13.84 -3.61 8.48
CA LEU A 62 -13.41 -5.01 8.38
C LEU A 62 -12.89 -5.37 6.98
N ARG A 63 -13.39 -4.72 5.92
CA ARG A 63 -12.88 -4.89 4.55
C ARG A 63 -11.54 -4.19 4.34
N ALA A 64 -11.30 -3.05 4.98
CA ALA A 64 -10.04 -2.30 4.92
C ALA A 64 -8.94 -2.89 5.84
N LEU A 65 -9.33 -3.57 6.92
CA LEU A 65 -8.43 -4.13 7.94
C LEU A 65 -7.29 -5.01 7.37
N PRO A 66 -7.52 -5.95 6.44
CA PRO A 66 -6.47 -6.82 5.94
C PRO A 66 -5.35 -6.05 5.24
N SER A 67 -5.72 -5.11 4.35
CA SER A 67 -4.77 -4.25 3.64
C SER A 67 -3.97 -3.39 4.62
N ALA A 68 -4.63 -2.82 5.63
CA ALA A 68 -3.96 -2.05 6.68
C ALA A 68 -2.95 -2.90 7.49
N LEU A 69 -3.32 -4.13 7.86
CA LEU A 69 -2.43 -5.05 8.58
C LEU A 69 -1.22 -5.45 7.74
N MET A 70 -1.40 -5.72 6.44
CA MET A 70 -0.28 -6.03 5.54
C MET A 70 0.71 -4.87 5.44
N VAL A 71 0.22 -3.63 5.34
CA VAL A 71 1.09 -2.43 5.31
C VAL A 71 1.85 -2.27 6.62
N VAL A 72 1.16 -2.36 7.77
CA VAL A 72 1.80 -2.24 9.10
C VAL A 72 2.87 -3.32 9.27
N PHE A 73 2.54 -4.56 8.93
CA PHE A 73 3.49 -5.67 9.01
C PHE A 73 4.69 -5.45 8.09
N SER A 74 4.48 -4.97 6.87
CA SER A 74 5.56 -4.64 5.92
C SER A 74 6.52 -3.61 6.49
N VAL A 75 5.98 -2.52 7.04
CA VAL A 75 6.78 -1.44 7.65
C VAL A 75 7.62 -1.96 8.80
N LEU A 76 7.00 -2.69 9.72
CA LEU A 76 7.70 -3.24 10.89
C LEU A 76 8.75 -4.28 10.48
N PHE A 77 8.39 -5.22 9.61
CA PHE A 77 9.28 -6.28 9.16
C PHE A 77 10.49 -5.70 8.44
N VAL A 78 10.31 -4.82 7.45
CA VAL A 78 11.42 -4.27 6.67
C VAL A 78 12.30 -3.35 7.53
N LYS A 79 11.74 -2.57 8.46
CA LYS A 79 12.59 -1.75 9.36
C LYS A 79 13.41 -2.62 10.31
N ILE A 80 12.83 -3.67 10.91
CA ILE A 80 13.56 -4.57 11.83
C ILE A 80 14.58 -5.42 11.06
N PHE A 81 14.16 -6.07 9.98
CA PHE A 81 15.00 -6.95 9.18
C PHE A 81 16.10 -6.16 8.44
N GLY A 82 15.75 -5.00 7.88
CA GLY A 82 16.70 -4.12 7.20
C GLY A 82 17.73 -3.54 8.15
N ALA A 83 17.33 -3.13 9.37
CA ALA A 83 18.28 -2.68 10.39
C ALA A 83 19.24 -3.81 10.82
N ASN A 84 18.74 -5.03 11.00
CA ASN A 84 19.57 -6.19 11.36
C ASN A 84 20.55 -6.58 10.24
N GLN A 85 20.16 -6.40 8.98
CA GLN A 85 21.01 -6.66 7.81
C GLN A 85 21.96 -5.49 7.48
N GLY A 86 21.89 -4.38 8.21
CA GLY A 86 22.72 -3.20 7.97
C GLY A 86 22.39 -2.44 6.69
N TRP A 87 21.15 -2.53 6.20
CA TRP A 87 20.70 -1.79 5.02
C TRP A 87 20.67 -0.30 5.27
N SER A 88 20.94 0.47 4.22
CA SER A 88 20.80 1.92 4.27
C SER A 88 19.33 2.34 4.42
N GLU A 89 19.07 3.49 5.04
CA GLU A 89 17.71 4.05 5.14
C GLU A 89 17.07 4.27 3.75
N LEU A 90 17.89 4.51 2.72
CA LEU A 90 17.46 4.64 1.33
C LEU A 90 16.94 3.31 0.75
N GLU A 91 17.64 2.20 1.00
CA GLU A 91 17.18 0.86 0.59
C GLU A 91 15.89 0.45 1.30
N ILE A 92 15.79 0.76 2.59
CA ILE A 92 14.62 0.49 3.41
C ILE A 92 13.41 1.29 2.91
N SER A 93 13.55 2.60 2.71
CA SER A 93 12.45 3.47 2.22
C SER A 93 12.02 3.10 0.80
N THR A 94 12.99 2.76 -0.06
CA THR A 94 12.76 2.25 -1.42
C THR A 94 11.90 0.98 -1.38
N LEU A 95 12.33 -0.04 -0.62
CA LEU A 95 11.61 -1.31 -0.54
C LEU A 95 10.18 -1.11 -0.01
N LEU A 96 10.05 -0.28 1.03
CA LEU A 96 8.75 0.06 1.59
C LEU A 96 7.85 0.80 0.58
N TYR A 97 8.41 1.66 -0.25
CA TYR A 97 7.66 2.41 -1.27
C TYR A 97 7.05 1.46 -2.30
N TYR A 98 7.85 0.50 -2.77
CA TYR A 98 7.40 -0.54 -3.68
C TYR A 98 6.35 -1.47 -3.06
N LEU A 99 6.49 -1.84 -1.78
CA LEU A 99 5.51 -2.67 -1.08
C LEU A 99 4.19 -1.95 -0.81
N LEU A 100 4.22 -0.69 -0.37
CA LEU A 100 3.00 0.08 -0.17
C LEU A 100 2.25 0.30 -1.48
N GLY A 101 2.97 0.69 -2.53
CA GLY A 101 2.37 0.87 -3.86
C GLY A 101 1.70 -0.41 -4.35
N SER A 102 2.38 -1.55 -4.20
CA SER A 102 1.86 -2.83 -4.68
C SER A 102 0.67 -3.37 -3.89
N ILE A 103 0.70 -3.30 -2.55
CA ILE A 103 -0.46 -3.63 -1.69
C ILE A 103 -1.63 -2.69 -2.03
N GLY A 104 -1.31 -1.42 -2.27
CA GLY A 104 -2.22 -0.41 -2.76
C GLY A 104 -2.94 -0.80 -4.06
N PHE A 105 -2.19 -1.22 -5.08
CA PHE A 105 -2.78 -1.67 -6.36
C PHE A 105 -3.72 -2.85 -6.18
N LEU A 106 -3.40 -3.81 -5.31
CA LEU A 106 -4.31 -4.91 -5.00
C LEU A 106 -5.64 -4.38 -4.42
N SER A 107 -5.58 -3.37 -3.55
CA SER A 107 -6.76 -2.70 -3.00
C SER A 107 -7.60 -1.99 -4.07
N VAL A 108 -6.96 -1.21 -4.95
CA VAL A 108 -7.62 -0.52 -6.07
C VAL A 108 -8.27 -1.53 -7.01
N PHE A 109 -7.53 -2.56 -7.40
CA PHE A 109 -8.04 -3.63 -8.28
C PHE A 109 -9.29 -4.29 -7.71
N ARG A 110 -9.31 -4.55 -6.39
CA ARG A 110 -10.48 -5.09 -5.70
C ARG A 110 -11.64 -4.11 -5.66
N ALA A 111 -11.40 -2.82 -5.43
CA ALA A 111 -12.43 -1.79 -5.45
C ALA A 111 -13.06 -1.62 -6.84
N CYS A 112 -12.27 -1.86 -7.89
CA CYS A 112 -12.69 -1.76 -9.28
C CYS A 112 -13.43 -3.00 -9.83
N MET A 113 -13.63 -4.08 -9.07
CA MET A 113 -14.49 -5.19 -9.51
C MET A 113 -15.99 -4.83 -9.36
N PRO A 114 -16.87 -5.11 -10.34
CA PRO A 114 -16.61 -5.63 -11.71
C PRO A 114 -16.02 -4.57 -12.64
N PHE A 115 -15.16 -4.98 -13.56
CA PHE A 115 -14.43 -4.07 -14.46
C PHE A 115 -15.36 -3.39 -15.47
N THR A 116 -15.50 -2.07 -15.35
CA THR A 116 -16.11 -1.20 -16.37
C THR A 116 -15.01 -0.35 -17.02
N LEU A 117 -15.26 0.22 -18.20
CA LEU A 117 -14.26 1.03 -18.93
C LEU A 117 -13.66 2.14 -18.06
N TRP A 118 -14.46 2.83 -17.25
CA TRP A 118 -14.00 3.86 -16.31
C TRP A 118 -13.10 3.31 -15.21
N ARG A 119 -13.43 2.13 -14.67
CA ARG A 119 -12.65 1.47 -13.62
C ARG A 119 -11.33 0.92 -14.17
N VAL A 120 -11.32 0.47 -15.43
CA VAL A 120 -10.07 0.08 -16.12
C VAL A 120 -9.18 1.30 -16.33
N LEU A 121 -9.74 2.45 -16.73
CA LEU A 121 -8.98 3.70 -16.82
C LEU A 121 -8.35 4.10 -15.48
N LEU A 122 -9.05 3.92 -14.36
CA LEU A 122 -8.49 4.16 -13.03
C LEU A 122 -7.32 3.23 -12.71
N ILE A 123 -7.43 1.93 -13.02
CA ILE A 123 -6.33 0.98 -12.84
C ILE A 123 -5.14 1.37 -13.71
N VAL A 124 -5.37 1.72 -14.98
CA VAL A 124 -4.30 2.17 -15.89
C VAL A 124 -3.65 3.45 -15.37
N TRP A 125 -4.42 4.39 -14.80
CA TRP A 125 -3.89 5.60 -14.16
C TRP A 125 -3.01 5.25 -12.96
N SER A 126 -3.50 4.39 -12.07
CA SER A 126 -2.77 3.93 -10.88
C SER A 126 -1.45 3.24 -11.25
N VAL A 127 -1.51 2.26 -12.16
CA VAL A 127 -0.34 1.48 -12.60
C VAL A 127 0.61 2.36 -13.43
N GLY A 128 0.06 3.22 -14.29
CA GLY A 128 0.81 4.16 -15.13
C GLY A 128 1.57 5.19 -14.31
N GLY A 129 0.97 5.74 -13.24
CA GLY A 129 1.66 6.65 -12.32
C GLY A 129 2.86 6.02 -11.64
N PHE A 130 2.76 4.75 -11.29
CA PHE A 130 3.85 4.00 -10.65
C PHE A 130 4.92 3.50 -11.62
N LEU A 131 4.52 3.15 -12.84
CA LEU A 131 5.48 2.94 -13.93
C LEU A 131 6.22 4.23 -14.25
N ALA A 132 5.55 5.38 -14.20
CA ALA A 132 6.20 6.67 -14.39
C ALA A 132 7.25 6.95 -13.30
N THR A 133 6.99 6.60 -12.03
CA THR A 133 8.04 6.74 -10.99
C THR A 133 9.24 5.83 -11.24
N ALA A 134 9.03 4.66 -11.84
CA ALA A 134 10.11 3.74 -12.21
C ALA A 134 10.86 4.14 -13.50
N LEU A 135 10.19 4.79 -14.46
CA LEU A 135 10.75 5.07 -15.79
C LEU A 135 11.35 6.48 -15.93
N PHE A 136 10.93 7.46 -15.12
CA PHE A 136 11.42 8.83 -15.21
C PHE A 136 12.54 9.10 -14.19
N PRO A 137 13.81 9.27 -14.61
CA PRO A 137 14.94 9.42 -13.70
C PRO A 137 14.89 10.70 -12.86
N ARG A 138 14.22 11.75 -13.37
CA ARG A 138 13.98 12.99 -12.61
C ARG A 138 13.09 12.74 -11.39
N ILE A 139 12.09 11.88 -11.53
CA ILE A 139 11.16 11.52 -10.45
C ILE A 139 11.87 10.60 -9.44
N GLN A 140 12.69 9.65 -9.90
CA GLN A 140 13.53 8.82 -9.01
C GLN A 140 14.46 9.67 -8.13
N LYS A 141 15.11 10.68 -8.71
CA LYS A 141 15.99 11.60 -7.96
C LYS A 141 15.21 12.47 -6.97
N LEU A 142 14.00 12.90 -7.32
CA LEU A 142 13.10 13.65 -6.43
C LEU A 142 12.55 12.80 -5.29
N LEU A 143 12.30 11.52 -5.56
CA LEU A 143 11.78 10.58 -4.57
C LEU A 143 12.91 9.94 -3.73
N GLU A 144 14.18 10.24 -3.99
CA GLU A 144 15.37 9.59 -3.39
C GLU A 144 15.29 8.05 -3.40
N ILE A 145 14.71 7.47 -4.45
CA ILE A 145 14.53 6.03 -4.58
C ILE A 145 15.70 5.47 -5.40
N SER A 146 16.34 4.41 -4.89
CA SER A 146 17.35 3.67 -5.65
C SER A 146 16.71 2.48 -6.39
N THR A 147 17.39 1.95 -7.39
CA THR A 147 17.00 0.65 -7.97
C THR A 147 17.10 -0.43 -6.89
N LEU A 148 16.14 -1.36 -6.82
CA LEU A 148 16.22 -2.48 -5.88
C LEU A 148 17.55 -3.22 -6.08
N THR A 149 18.37 -3.22 -5.04
CA THR A 149 19.61 -3.98 -4.97
C THR A 149 19.32 -5.48 -5.00
N GLY A 150 20.27 -6.30 -5.46
CA GLY A 150 20.10 -7.76 -5.55
C GLY A 150 19.75 -8.45 -4.21
N GLN A 151 19.95 -7.76 -3.08
CA GLN A 151 19.60 -8.20 -1.74
C GLN A 151 18.14 -7.85 -1.35
N THR A 152 17.63 -6.70 -1.80
CA THR A 152 16.29 -6.21 -1.47
C THR A 152 15.22 -6.76 -2.42
N PHE A 153 15.59 -7.01 -3.68
CA PHE A 153 14.71 -7.60 -4.70
C PHE A 153 14.10 -8.98 -4.33
N PRO A 154 14.85 -9.98 -3.83
CA PRO A 154 14.24 -11.25 -3.45
C PRO A 154 13.29 -11.11 -2.26
N VAL A 155 13.61 -10.24 -1.29
CA VAL A 155 12.73 -9.95 -0.14
C VAL A 155 11.43 -9.32 -0.62
N TYR A 156 11.50 -8.36 -1.55
CA TYR A 156 10.33 -7.77 -2.19
C TYR A 156 9.43 -8.83 -2.83
N LEU A 157 10.00 -9.72 -3.66
CA LEU A 157 9.23 -10.75 -4.36
C LEU A 157 8.56 -11.73 -3.40
N VAL A 158 9.28 -12.20 -2.38
CA VAL A 158 8.72 -13.12 -1.38
C VAL A 158 7.57 -12.48 -0.62
N MET A 159 7.77 -11.25 -0.12
CA MET A 159 6.72 -10.53 0.60
C MET A 159 5.51 -10.25 -0.28
N MET A 160 5.73 -9.83 -1.53
CA MET A 160 4.66 -9.55 -2.48
C MET A 160 3.85 -10.81 -2.82
N ALA A 161 4.51 -11.95 -3.00
CA ALA A 161 3.84 -13.23 -3.22
C ALA A 161 2.97 -13.60 -2.01
N VAL A 162 3.51 -13.51 -0.80
CA VAL A 162 2.78 -13.79 0.45
C VAL A 162 1.58 -12.85 0.61
N PHE A 163 1.75 -11.55 0.43
CA PHE A 163 0.66 -10.58 0.53
C PHE A 163 -0.41 -10.78 -0.54
N THR A 164 -0.02 -11.12 -1.77
CA THR A 164 -0.99 -11.43 -2.83
C THR A 164 -1.83 -12.64 -2.44
N VAL A 165 -1.20 -13.71 -1.92
CA VAL A 165 -1.93 -14.90 -1.44
C VAL A 165 -2.86 -14.55 -0.29
N ILE A 166 -2.38 -13.83 0.73
CA ILE A 166 -3.20 -13.40 1.88
C ILE A 166 -4.37 -12.52 1.42
N PHE A 167 -4.14 -11.60 0.48
CA PHE A 167 -5.16 -10.73 -0.07
C PHE A 167 -6.22 -11.51 -0.85
N ILE A 168 -5.82 -12.49 -1.67
CA ILE A 168 -6.73 -13.37 -2.38
C ILE A 168 -7.55 -14.21 -1.39
N LEU A 169 -6.92 -14.83 -0.39
CA LEU A 169 -7.63 -15.63 0.62
C LEU A 169 -8.64 -14.78 1.39
N THR A 170 -8.24 -13.59 1.81
CA THR A 170 -9.10 -12.70 2.58
C THR A 170 -10.24 -12.13 1.72
N SER A 171 -9.97 -11.80 0.46
CA SER A 171 -11.02 -11.35 -0.46
C SER A 171 -12.03 -12.45 -0.76
N ARG A 172 -11.58 -13.71 -0.94
CA ARG A 172 -12.45 -14.88 -1.11
C ARG A 172 -13.31 -15.14 0.12
N TYR A 173 -12.75 -15.03 1.32
CA TYR A 173 -13.50 -15.20 2.57
C TYR A 173 -14.58 -14.12 2.73
N GLN A 174 -14.24 -12.86 2.43
CA GLN A 174 -15.18 -11.74 2.50
C GLN A 174 -16.25 -11.77 1.39
N ALA A 175 -16.01 -12.45 0.26
CA ALA A 175 -17.00 -12.63 -0.81
C ALA A 175 -18.00 -13.76 -0.53
N ARG A 176 -17.67 -14.71 0.37
CA ARG A 176 -18.55 -15.81 0.78
C ARG A 176 -19.53 -15.44 1.91
N LYS A 177 -19.39 -14.27 2.51
CA LYS A 177 -20.12 -13.84 3.71
C LYS A 177 -21.00 -12.63 3.41
#